data_AF-A0A4Y2LSI9-F1
#
_entry.id   AF-A0A4Y2LSI9-F1
#
_cell.length_a   1.000
_cell.length_b   1.000
_cell.length_c   1.000
_cell.angle_alpha   90.00
_cell.angle_beta   90.00
_cell.angle_gamma   90.00
#
_symmetry.space_group_name_H-M   'P 1'
#
loop_
_entity.id
_entity.type
_entity.pdbx_description
1 polymer ?
#
loop_
_entity_poly.entity_id
_entity_poly.type
_entity_poly.pdbx_seq_one_letter_code
_entity_poly.pdbx_strand_id
1 'polypeptide(L)'
;MSSSSSTDLPERGSSRIKSAIYILIQNAAEDSVVILHACAHNPTGVDPTQEQWIEIADIMERKKLLPFFDCAYQGFASGDLEKDSWPVRYFVSRGFEMLCAQSFSKNFGLYSERVGNLTVVVKDPSVVTNCRTHLTSLVEGLYLTPPHYGARIVSLVLNDPVLFNQW
;
A
#
# COMPACT_ATOMS: atom_id res chain seq x y z
N MET A 1 -29.29 4.76 25.31
CA MET A 1 -28.04 4.54 24.55
C MET A 1 -28.25 3.31 23.69
N SER A 2 -28.65 3.50 22.44
CA SER A 2 -29.01 2.40 21.53
C SER A 2 -27.74 1.66 21.11
N SER A 3 -27.68 0.38 21.47
CA SER A 3 -26.71 -0.59 20.97
C SER A 3 -26.86 -0.72 19.46
N SER A 4 -25.91 -0.18 18.69
CA SER A 4 -25.78 -0.44 17.26
C SER A 4 -25.38 -1.90 17.06
N SER A 5 -26.27 -2.69 16.48
CA SER A 5 -26.08 -4.08 16.10
C SER A 5 -24.95 -4.21 15.06
N SER A 6 -24.05 -5.15 15.30
CA SER A 6 -22.89 -5.50 14.46
C SER A 6 -23.24 -6.12 13.08
N THR A 7 -24.52 -6.17 12.72
CA THR A 7 -25.04 -6.82 11.49
C THR A 7 -25.12 -5.88 10.29
N ASP A 8 -25.04 -4.55 10.47
CA ASP A 8 -25.18 -3.55 9.38
C ASP A 8 -23.86 -3.20 8.65
N LEU A 9 -22.72 -3.68 9.15
CA LEU A 9 -21.40 -3.32 8.62
C LEU A 9 -21.07 -3.97 7.25
N PRO A 10 -21.38 -5.25 6.98
CA PRO A 10 -20.98 -5.91 5.73
C PRO A 10 -21.67 -5.34 4.49
N GLU A 11 -22.98 -5.08 4.55
CA GLU A 11 -23.74 -4.52 3.42
C GLU A 11 -23.31 -3.08 3.11
N ARG A 12 -23.07 -2.28 4.16
CA ARG A 12 -22.62 -0.89 4.04
C ARG A 12 -21.19 -0.81 3.48
N GLY A 13 -20.33 -1.75 3.84
CA GLY A 13 -18.98 -1.90 3.28
C GLY A 13 -19.02 -2.24 1.79
N SER A 14 -19.82 -3.24 1.41
CA SER A 14 -20.00 -3.64 0.00
C SER A 14 -20.50 -2.49 -0.87
N SER A 15 -21.45 -1.69 -0.38
CA SER A 15 -21.95 -0.50 -1.07
C SER A 15 -20.84 0.55 -1.31
N ARG A 16 -19.97 0.81 -0.32
CA ARG A 16 -18.88 1.78 -0.45
C ARG A 16 -17.84 1.38 -1.49
N ILE A 17 -17.43 0.11 -1.50
CA ILE A 17 -16.46 -0.38 -2.49
C ILE A 17 -17.06 -0.30 -3.91
N LYS A 18 -18.32 -0.69 -4.09
CA LYS A 18 -19.03 -0.53 -5.37
C LYS A 18 -19.06 0.93 -5.83
N SER A 19 -19.31 1.88 -4.92
CA SER A 19 -19.27 3.31 -5.25
C SER A 19 -17.86 3.77 -5.65
N ALA A 20 -16.81 3.31 -4.96
CA ALA A 20 -15.43 3.63 -5.33
C ALA A 20 -15.06 3.10 -6.73
N ILE A 21 -15.42 1.85 -7.03
CA ILE A 21 -15.25 1.25 -8.36
C ILE A 21 -16.01 2.05 -9.42
N TYR A 22 -17.26 2.44 -9.16
CA TYR A 22 -18.04 3.26 -10.08
C TYR A 22 -17.37 4.61 -10.36
N ILE A 23 -16.88 5.29 -9.32
CA ILE A 23 -16.13 6.56 -9.46
C ILE A 23 -14.88 6.36 -10.31
N LEU A 24 -14.12 5.29 -10.09
CA LEU A 24 -12.93 4.96 -10.86
C LEU A 24 -13.25 4.80 -12.36
N ILE A 25 -14.36 4.12 -12.68
CA ILE A 25 -14.82 3.93 -14.06
C ILE A 25 -15.24 5.25 -14.70
N GLN A 26 -16.04 6.06 -14.02
CA GLN A 26 -16.63 7.25 -14.61
C GLN A 26 -15.67 8.43 -14.69
N ASN A 27 -14.84 8.63 -13.66
CA ASN A 27 -14.18 9.92 -13.43
C ASN A 27 -12.66 9.90 -13.62
N ALA A 28 -12.00 8.75 -13.50
CA ALA A 28 -10.55 8.72 -13.68
C ALA A 28 -10.20 8.99 -15.15
N ALA A 29 -9.41 10.02 -15.43
CA ALA A 29 -8.87 10.21 -16.78
C ALA A 29 -7.76 9.17 -17.03
N GLU A 30 -7.49 8.86 -18.30
CA GLU A 30 -6.33 8.06 -18.69
C GLU A 30 -5.04 8.68 -18.11
N ASP A 31 -4.06 7.85 -17.76
CA ASP A 31 -2.78 8.24 -17.16
C ASP A 31 -2.89 8.94 -15.78
N SER A 32 -4.05 8.91 -15.13
CA SER A 32 -4.20 9.42 -13.76
C SER A 32 -3.52 8.51 -12.74
N VAL A 33 -3.03 9.10 -11.65
CA VAL A 33 -2.56 8.37 -10.46
C VAL A 33 -3.74 8.05 -9.55
N VAL A 34 -3.83 6.81 -9.08
CA VAL A 34 -4.87 6.37 -8.15
C VAL A 34 -4.23 5.85 -6.87
N ILE A 35 -4.58 6.47 -5.74
CA ILE A 35 -4.10 6.05 -4.42
C ILE A 35 -4.98 4.93 -3.88
N LEU A 36 -4.34 3.83 -3.47
CA LEU A 36 -4.99 2.62 -2.99
C LEU A 36 -4.43 2.26 -1.61
N HIS A 37 -5.29 2.07 -0.61
CA HIS A 37 -4.85 1.48 0.65
C HIS A 37 -4.70 -0.03 0.47
N ALA A 38 -3.52 -0.58 0.75
CA ALA A 38 -3.25 -2.01 0.53
C ALA A 38 -4.14 -2.91 1.39
N CYS A 39 -4.36 -2.52 2.65
CA CYS A 39 -5.22 -3.20 3.61
C CYS A 39 -5.58 -2.23 4.75
N ALA A 40 -6.58 -2.58 5.56
CA ALA A 40 -7.07 -1.79 6.70
C ALA A 40 -7.31 -0.31 6.34
N HIS A 41 -8.18 -0.08 5.35
CA HIS A 41 -8.48 1.26 4.87
C HIS A 41 -8.81 2.24 6.01
N ASN A 42 -8.00 3.29 6.16
CA ASN A 42 -8.25 4.37 7.11
C ASN A 42 -9.09 5.48 6.44
N PRO A 43 -10.23 5.93 7.01
CA PRO A 43 -10.72 5.68 8.38
C PRO A 43 -11.84 4.63 8.49
N THR A 44 -12.23 3.97 7.39
CA THR A 44 -13.48 3.19 7.36
C THR A 44 -13.34 1.76 7.87
N GLY A 45 -12.14 1.18 7.84
CA GLY A 45 -11.88 -0.24 8.08
C GLY A 45 -12.44 -1.18 7.01
N VAL A 46 -12.93 -0.65 5.87
CA VAL A 46 -13.57 -1.44 4.81
C VAL A 46 -12.59 -1.63 3.66
N ASP A 47 -12.19 -2.88 3.44
CA ASP A 47 -11.31 -3.27 2.34
C ASP A 47 -12.08 -3.99 1.21
N PRO A 48 -11.64 -3.88 -0.05
CA PRO A 48 -12.15 -4.71 -1.14
C PRO A 48 -11.90 -6.20 -0.89
N THR A 49 -12.81 -7.06 -1.33
CA THR A 49 -12.54 -8.50 -1.45
C THR A 49 -11.51 -8.77 -2.56
N GLN A 50 -10.97 -9.99 -2.64
CA GLN A 50 -10.05 -10.35 -3.72
C GLN A 50 -10.70 -10.21 -5.10
N GLU A 51 -11.97 -10.57 -5.25
CA GLU A 51 -12.73 -10.42 -6.50
C GLU A 51 -12.87 -8.94 -6.89
N GLN A 52 -13.11 -8.07 -5.90
CA GLN A 52 -13.18 -6.63 -6.12
C GLN A 52 -11.81 -6.04 -6.46
N TRP A 53 -10.73 -6.54 -5.87
CA TRP A 53 -9.37 -6.14 -6.24
C TRP A 53 -9.02 -6.55 -7.68
N ILE A 54 -9.47 -7.72 -8.13
CA ILE A 54 -9.33 -8.15 -9.52
C ILE A 54 -10.06 -7.18 -10.45
N GLU A 55 -11.31 -6.82 -10.13
CA GLU A 55 -12.09 -5.85 -10.90
C GLU A 55 -11.41 -4.47 -10.93
N ILE A 56 -10.88 -4.00 -9.80
CA ILE A 56 -10.13 -2.73 -9.73
C ILE A 56 -8.91 -2.79 -10.66
N ALA A 57 -8.13 -3.87 -10.62
CA ALA A 57 -6.97 -4.04 -11.48
C ALA A 57 -7.37 -4.02 -12.98
N ASP A 58 -8.45 -4.72 -13.36
CA ASP A 58 -8.95 -4.74 -14.73
C ASP A 58 -9.35 -3.33 -15.23
N ILE A 59 -9.99 -2.54 -14.37
CA ILE A 59 -10.37 -1.16 -14.69
C ILE A 59 -9.12 -0.29 -14.86
N MET A 60 -8.15 -0.41 -13.94
CA MET A 60 -6.93 0.39 -13.97
C MET A 60 -6.07 0.07 -15.19
N GLU A 61 -5.94 -1.21 -15.56
CA GLU A 61 -5.21 -1.64 -16.75
C GLU A 61 -5.84 -1.07 -18.02
N ARG A 62 -7.16 -1.26 -18.18
CA ARG A 62 -7.92 -0.75 -19.34
C ARG A 62 -7.80 0.76 -19.51
N LYS A 63 -7.74 1.50 -18.39
CA LYS A 63 -7.66 2.97 -18.37
C LYS A 63 -6.23 3.50 -18.24
N LYS A 64 -5.21 2.64 -18.30
CA LYS A 64 -3.78 2.99 -18.15
C LYS A 64 -3.50 3.85 -16.90
N LEU A 65 -4.15 3.52 -15.80
CA LEU A 65 -3.99 4.25 -14.55
C LEU A 65 -2.72 3.80 -13.83
N LEU A 66 -2.04 4.74 -13.18
CA LEU A 66 -0.86 4.45 -12.37
C LEU A 66 -1.26 4.17 -10.91
N PRO A 67 -1.10 2.94 -10.39
CA PRO A 67 -1.37 2.64 -8.99
C PRO A 67 -0.31 3.24 -8.07
N PHE A 68 -0.77 3.82 -6.97
CA PHE A 68 0.05 4.21 -5.84
C PHE A 68 -0.52 3.59 -4.56
N PHE A 69 0.10 2.54 -4.07
CA PHE A 69 -0.28 1.89 -2.82
C PHE A 69 0.24 2.64 -1.58
N ASP A 70 -0.65 2.86 -0.60
CA ASP A 70 -0.32 3.16 0.79
C ASP A 70 -0.43 1.86 1.61
N CYS A 71 0.71 1.39 2.12
CA CYS A 71 0.87 0.14 2.85
C CYS A 71 1.35 0.42 4.28
N ALA A 72 0.46 0.93 5.12
CA ALA A 72 0.77 1.29 6.50
C ALA A 72 0.51 0.19 7.56
N TYR A 73 -0.24 -0.86 7.20
CA TYR A 73 -0.81 -1.84 8.14
C TYR A 73 -0.50 -3.31 7.82
N GLN A 74 0.51 -3.60 6.98
CA GLN A 74 0.87 -4.97 6.61
C GLN A 74 1.24 -5.82 7.85
N GLY A 75 0.57 -6.96 8.02
CA GLY A 75 0.68 -7.86 9.17
C GLY A 75 -0.17 -7.41 10.36
N PHE A 76 -0.44 -6.11 10.48
CA PHE A 76 -1.26 -5.57 11.57
C PHE A 76 -2.77 -5.73 11.31
N ALA A 77 -3.19 -5.80 10.05
CA ALA A 77 -4.60 -5.87 9.70
C ALA A 77 -5.18 -7.28 9.93
N SER A 78 -4.49 -8.32 9.46
CA SER A 78 -4.96 -9.70 9.58
C SER A 78 -4.09 -10.63 10.44
N GLY A 79 -2.90 -10.19 10.86
CA GLY A 79 -1.88 -11.05 11.45
C GLY A 79 -1.03 -11.81 10.43
N ASP A 80 -1.24 -11.57 9.13
CA ASP A 80 -0.56 -12.28 8.04
C ASP A 80 0.00 -11.28 7.01
N LEU A 81 1.33 -11.28 6.87
CA LEU A 81 2.08 -10.40 5.98
C LEU A 81 1.78 -10.65 4.50
N GLU A 82 1.51 -11.90 4.13
CA GLU A 82 1.23 -12.31 2.76
C GLU A 82 -0.18 -11.90 2.37
N LYS A 83 -1.15 -12.16 3.26
CA LYS A 83 -2.54 -11.75 3.06
C LYS A 83 -2.68 -10.23 2.93
N ASP A 84 -2.04 -9.48 3.82
CA ASP A 84 -2.14 -8.02 3.85
C ASP A 84 -1.39 -7.34 2.69
N SER A 85 -0.41 -8.02 2.08
CA SER A 85 0.30 -7.51 0.89
C SER A 85 -0.22 -8.08 -0.44
N TRP A 86 -1.25 -8.93 -0.39
CA TRP A 86 -1.80 -9.58 -1.58
C TRP A 86 -2.18 -8.62 -2.71
N PRO A 87 -2.91 -7.50 -2.50
CA PRO A 87 -3.28 -6.63 -3.62
C PRO A 87 -2.06 -5.97 -4.27
N VAL A 88 -1.06 -5.58 -3.49
CA VAL A 88 0.21 -5.04 -4.02
C VAL A 88 0.89 -6.08 -4.91
N ARG A 89 1.03 -7.33 -4.42
CA ARG A 89 1.65 -8.42 -5.19
C ARG A 89 0.84 -8.79 -6.42
N TYR A 90 -0.48 -8.77 -6.33
CA TYR A 90 -1.37 -9.05 -7.44
C TYR A 90 -1.17 -8.05 -8.59
N PHE A 91 -1.09 -6.75 -8.28
CA PHE A 91 -0.79 -5.71 -9.28
C PHE A 91 0.60 -5.89 -9.91
N VAL A 92 1.63 -6.25 -9.13
CA VAL A 92 2.95 -6.60 -9.71
C VAL A 92 2.85 -7.79 -10.64
N SER A 93 2.12 -8.84 -10.25
CA SER A 93 1.96 -10.06 -11.06
C SER A 93 1.21 -9.80 -12.38
N ARG A 94 0.37 -8.76 -12.41
CA ARG A 94 -0.32 -8.25 -13.60
C ARG A 94 0.57 -7.35 -14.47
N GLY A 95 1.79 -7.07 -14.05
CA GLY A 95 2.75 -6.26 -14.81
C GLY A 95 2.50 -4.75 -14.71
N PHE A 96 1.87 -4.25 -13.64
CA PHE A 96 1.76 -2.81 -13.42
C PHE A 96 3.13 -2.19 -13.12
N GLU A 97 3.39 -1.02 -13.71
CA GLU A 97 4.30 -0.05 -13.10
C GLU A 97 3.53 0.67 -12.01
N MET A 98 4.13 0.87 -10.84
CA MET A 98 3.42 1.40 -9.68
C MET A 98 4.36 1.93 -8.60
N LEU A 99 3.79 2.66 -7.65
CA LEU A 99 4.47 3.06 -6.42
C LEU A 99 3.85 2.37 -5.22
N CYS A 100 4.66 2.12 -4.19
CA CYS A 100 4.19 1.64 -2.89
C CYS A 100 4.93 2.37 -1.77
N ALA A 101 4.19 3.15 -0.97
CA ALA A 101 4.69 3.75 0.26
C ALA A 101 4.40 2.79 1.42
N GLN A 102 5.45 2.30 2.08
CA GLN A 102 5.34 1.38 3.20
C GLN A 102 5.72 2.09 4.50
N SER A 103 4.92 1.90 5.55
CA SER A 103 5.19 2.45 6.88
C SER A 103 5.44 1.34 7.88
N PHE A 104 6.49 1.48 8.70
CA PHE A 104 6.74 0.58 9.84
C PHE A 104 6.25 1.15 11.18
N SER A 105 5.44 2.21 11.16
CA SER A 105 4.94 2.81 12.40
C SER A 105 4.04 1.88 13.22
N LYS A 106 3.23 1.03 12.55
CA LYS A 106 2.21 0.22 13.22
C LYS A 106 2.68 -1.20 13.46
N ASN A 107 3.10 -1.90 12.41
CA ASN A 107 3.53 -3.29 12.51
C ASN A 107 4.82 -3.47 13.34
N PHE A 108 5.70 -2.48 13.40
CA PHE A 108 6.87 -2.47 14.29
C PHE A 108 6.70 -1.62 15.55
N GLY A 109 5.59 -0.89 15.70
CA GLY A 109 5.39 0.06 16.80
C GLY A 109 6.34 1.26 16.79
N LEU A 110 7.04 1.52 15.67
CA LEU A 110 8.05 2.58 15.54
C LEU A 110 7.42 3.92 15.12
N TYR A 111 6.35 4.33 15.81
CA TYR A 111 5.56 5.52 15.47
C TYR A 111 6.42 6.78 15.30
N SER A 112 7.24 7.09 16.30
CA SER A 112 8.02 8.33 16.34
C SER A 112 9.39 8.23 15.68
N GLU A 113 9.85 7.02 15.32
CA GLU A 113 11.13 6.82 14.65
C GLU A 113 11.08 7.15 13.15
N ARG A 114 9.87 7.37 12.62
CA ARG A 114 9.59 7.84 11.25
C ARG A 114 10.27 6.97 10.18
N VAL A 115 10.17 5.65 10.34
CA VAL A 115 10.74 4.67 9.42
C VAL A 115 9.69 4.12 8.44
N GLY A 116 10.08 4.07 7.17
CA GLY A 116 9.28 3.60 6.04
C GLY A 116 10.15 3.50 4.79
N ASN A 117 9.56 3.10 3.67
CA ASN A 117 10.21 3.12 2.37
C ASN A 117 9.23 3.51 1.26
N LEU A 118 9.80 3.93 0.13
CA LEU A 118 9.08 4.08 -1.14
C LEU A 118 9.67 3.07 -2.11
N THR A 119 8.82 2.20 -2.64
CA THR A 119 9.16 1.27 -3.72
C THR A 119 8.57 1.79 -5.03
N VAL A 120 9.37 1.79 -6.09
CA VAL A 120 8.92 2.08 -7.45
C VAL A 120 9.13 0.83 -8.30
N VAL A 121 8.05 0.32 -8.88
CA VAL A 121 8.05 -0.83 -9.79
C VAL A 121 8.03 -0.31 -11.21
N VAL A 122 9.01 -0.71 -12.00
CA VAL A 122 9.17 -0.33 -13.41
C VAL A 122 9.24 -1.57 -14.28
N LYS A 123 8.79 -1.45 -15.53
CA LYS A 123 8.87 -2.52 -16.53
C LYS A 123 10.25 -2.61 -17.16
N ASP A 124 10.83 -1.47 -17.47
CA ASP A 124 12.15 -1.38 -18.10
C ASP A 124 13.24 -1.22 -17.04
N PRO A 125 14.13 -2.22 -16.83
CA PRO A 125 15.23 -2.09 -15.88
C PRO A 125 16.19 -0.94 -16.20
N SER A 126 16.23 -0.46 -17.46
CA SER A 126 17.13 0.63 -17.87
C SER A 126 16.86 1.95 -17.14
N VAL A 127 15.60 2.17 -16.70
CA VAL A 127 15.19 3.44 -16.07
C VAL A 127 15.44 3.48 -14.57
N VAL A 128 15.73 2.35 -13.93
CA VAL A 128 15.88 2.23 -12.46
C VAL A 128 16.92 3.20 -11.92
N THR A 129 18.08 3.31 -12.58
CA THR A 129 19.16 4.22 -12.17
C THR A 129 18.72 5.68 -12.22
N ASN A 130 17.96 6.06 -13.25
CA ASN A 130 17.46 7.43 -13.42
C ASN A 130 16.40 7.75 -12.36
N CYS A 131 15.43 6.85 -12.16
CA CYS A 131 14.42 6.97 -11.10
C CYS A 131 15.08 7.15 -9.73
N ARG A 132 16.06 6.30 -9.40
CA ARG A 132 16.80 6.39 -8.14
C ARG A 132 17.51 7.74 -7.99
N THR A 133 18.20 8.20 -9.03
CA THR A 133 18.95 9.46 -9.01
C THR A 133 18.03 10.66 -8.76
N HIS A 134 16.88 10.73 -9.44
CA HIS A 134 15.91 11.80 -9.25
C HIS A 134 15.29 11.77 -7.84
N LEU A 135 14.91 10.59 -7.35
CA LEU A 135 14.37 10.44 -5.99
C LEU A 135 15.40 10.80 -4.91
N THR A 136 16.66 10.40 -5.08
CA THR A 136 17.75 10.79 -4.18
C THR A 136 17.95 12.31 -4.19
N SER A 137 17.96 12.94 -5.36
CA SER A 137 18.10 14.41 -5.47
C SER A 137 16.95 15.13 -4.77
N LEU A 138 15.72 14.63 -4.88
CA LEU A 138 14.56 15.16 -4.16
C LEU A 138 14.71 15.01 -2.64
N VAL A 139 15.12 13.83 -2.17
CA VAL A 139 15.37 13.55 -0.74
C VAL A 139 16.44 14.49 -0.19
N GLU A 140 17.54 14.67 -0.93
CA GLU A 140 18.64 15.54 -0.54
C GLU A 140 18.18 17.00 -0.40
N GLY A 141 17.37 17.49 -1.34
CA GLY A 141 16.80 18.83 -1.30
C GLY A 141 15.76 19.05 -0.20
N LEU A 142 15.11 17.99 0.30
CA LEU A 142 14.08 18.08 1.33
C LEU A 142 14.64 17.97 2.75
N TYR A 143 15.46 16.95 3.01
CA TYR A 143 15.94 16.63 4.37
C TYR A 143 17.31 15.96 4.39
N LEU A 144 18.08 16.05 3.30
CA LEU A 144 19.42 15.49 3.13
C LEU A 144 19.45 13.94 3.15
N THR A 145 19.27 13.33 4.32
CA THR A 145 19.31 11.88 4.50
C THR A 145 18.27 11.44 5.53
N PRO A 146 17.62 10.28 5.36
CA PRO A 146 16.59 9.80 6.29
C PRO A 146 17.16 9.42 7.67
N PRO A 147 16.34 9.44 8.73
CA PRO A 147 16.74 8.99 10.06
C PRO A 147 17.10 7.49 10.05
N HIS A 148 18.22 7.13 10.68
CA HIS A 148 18.80 5.79 10.54
C HIS A 148 18.39 4.80 11.65
N TYR A 149 17.97 5.28 12.82
CA TYR A 149 17.76 4.42 14.00
C TYR A 149 16.62 3.40 13.78
N GLY A 150 15.43 3.87 13.42
CA GLY A 150 14.30 2.99 13.10
C GLY A 150 14.62 2.02 11.95
N ALA A 151 15.34 2.48 10.92
CA ALA A 151 15.76 1.64 9.80
C ALA A 151 16.70 0.49 10.24
N ARG A 152 17.60 0.75 11.20
CA ARG A 152 18.47 -0.29 11.77
C ARG A 152 17.69 -1.33 12.56
N ILE A 153 16.68 -0.92 13.33
CA ILE A 153 15.80 -1.85 14.07
C ILE A 153 15.06 -2.76 13.09
N VAL A 154 14.38 -2.16 12.10
CA VAL A 154 13.64 -2.93 11.08
C VAL A 154 14.58 -3.88 10.35
N SER A 155 15.75 -3.40 9.92
CA SER A 155 16.74 -4.24 9.25
C SER A 155 17.23 -5.38 10.14
N LEU A 156 17.46 -5.15 11.43
CA LEU A 156 17.93 -6.19 12.35
C LEU A 156 16.88 -7.29 12.51
N VAL A 157 15.62 -6.92 12.78
CA VAL A 157 14.54 -7.88 12.98
C VAL A 157 14.25 -8.66 11.70
N LEU A 158 14.17 -8.00 10.54
CA LEU A 158 13.80 -8.67 9.30
C LEU A 158 14.89 -9.60 8.74
N ASN A 159 16.15 -9.43 9.15
CA ASN A 159 17.27 -10.25 8.67
C ASN A 159 17.71 -11.32 9.68
N ASP A 160 17.11 -11.38 10.87
CA ASP A 160 17.37 -12.41 11.87
C ASP A 160 16.15 -13.34 12.00
N PRO A 161 16.26 -14.64 11.67
CA PRO A 161 15.11 -15.55 11.71
C PRO A 161 14.45 -15.70 13.08
N VAL A 162 15.21 -15.55 14.17
CA VAL A 162 14.68 -15.66 15.53
C VAL A 162 13.88 -14.40 15.86
N LEU A 163 14.42 -13.22 15.56
CA LEU A 163 13.72 -11.96 15.77
C LEU A 163 12.52 -11.82 14.84
N PHE A 164 12.64 -12.23 13.58
CA PHE A 164 11.53 -12.21 12.62
C PHE A 164 10.37 -13.09 13.08
N ASN A 165 10.65 -14.27 13.64
CA ASN A 165 9.60 -15.16 14.15
C ASN A 165 9.00 -14.67 15.49
N GLN A 166 9.74 -13.86 16.24
CA GLN A 166 9.24 -13.22 17.45
C GLN A 166 8.34 -12.01 17.15
N TRP A 167 8.70 -11.25 16.12
CA TRP A 167 7.93 -10.12 15.60
C TRP A 167 6.64 -10.58 14.91
#